data_AF-Q8TYB6-F1
#
_entry.id   AF-Q8TYB6-F1
#
_cell.length_a   1.000
_cell.length_b   1.000
_cell.length_c   1.000
_cell.angle_alpha   90.00
_cell.angle_beta   90.00
_cell.angle_gamma   90.00
#
_symmetry.space_group_name_H-M   'P 1'
#
loop_
_entity.id
_entity.type
_entity.pdbx_description
1 polymer ?
#
loop_
_entity_poly.entity_id
_entity_poly.type
_entity_poly.pdbx_seq_one_letter_code
_entity_poly.pdbx_strand_id
1 'polypeptide(L)'
;MRVRLSSALRPRWRYVTFKVWSERVEALDFGGMKDLVVRALLSVLGPTGTGRIGPWLVRSYRDLNAGILRVRRGQEEEARAALSLYRRDPKLGRVFIEVLGTSGTIKGAERYLSRIPKWDRERVGNREFVLYENGEVDVVEDGRIVAFASFECPLPEENRG
;
A
#
# COMPACT_ATOMS: atom_id res chain seq x y z
N MET A 1 -9.25 23.17 -27.18
CA MET A 1 -7.86 22.92 -27.62
C MET A 1 -7.03 22.43 -26.44
N ARG A 2 -6.51 21.19 -26.44
CA ARG A 2 -5.68 20.65 -25.33
C ARG A 2 -4.22 21.01 -25.61
N VAL A 3 -3.73 22.10 -25.03
CA VAL A 3 -2.31 22.49 -25.17
C VAL A 3 -1.47 21.45 -24.44
N ARG A 4 -0.66 20.69 -25.18
CA ARG A 4 0.35 19.81 -24.59
C ARG A 4 1.64 20.62 -24.45
N LEU A 5 2.17 20.71 -23.24
CA LEU A 5 3.48 21.34 -23.00
C LEU A 5 4.57 20.69 -23.87
N SER A 6 5.65 21.41 -24.17
CA SER A 6 6.81 20.83 -24.85
C SER A 6 7.48 19.76 -23.96
N SER A 7 8.27 18.85 -24.53
CA SER A 7 8.96 17.81 -23.75
C SER A 7 9.90 18.38 -22.67
N ALA A 8 10.39 19.61 -22.85
CA ALA A 8 11.22 20.34 -21.89
C ALA A 8 10.40 20.90 -20.71
N LEU A 9 9.16 21.34 -20.94
CA LEU A 9 8.28 21.91 -19.91
C LEU A 9 7.35 20.89 -19.26
N ARG A 10 7.18 19.71 -19.85
CA ARG A 10 6.34 18.64 -19.26
C ARG A 10 6.95 18.16 -17.94
N PRO A 11 6.16 18.09 -16.85
CA PRO A 11 6.59 17.44 -15.64
C PRO A 11 7.03 16.00 -15.92
N ARG A 12 8.16 15.59 -15.34
CA ARG A 12 8.64 14.21 -15.38
C ARG A 12 8.00 13.46 -14.22
N TRP A 13 7.37 12.33 -14.52
CA TRP A 13 6.60 11.55 -13.56
C TRP A 13 7.29 10.23 -13.21
N ARG A 14 6.96 9.72 -12.03
CA ARG A 14 7.36 8.42 -11.49
C ARG A 14 6.14 7.74 -10.91
N TYR A 15 6.12 6.42 -10.95
CA TYR A 15 5.01 5.59 -10.54
C TYR A 15 5.46 4.71 -9.37
N VAL A 16 4.90 4.97 -8.20
CA VAL A 16 5.15 4.25 -6.95
C VAL A 16 4.09 3.16 -6.83
N THR A 17 4.51 1.91 -6.71
CA THR A 17 3.62 0.77 -6.50
C THR A 17 3.62 0.44 -5.02
N PHE A 18 2.44 0.26 -4.44
CA PHE A 18 2.30 0.03 -3.02
C PHE A 18 1.19 -0.98 -2.72
N LYS A 19 1.33 -1.67 -1.58
CA LYS A 19 0.33 -2.58 -1.01
C LYS A 19 -0.14 -2.00 0.33
N VAL A 20 -1.42 -2.20 0.63
CA VAL A 20 -2.05 -1.77 1.87
C VAL A 20 -2.48 -3.00 2.64
N TRP A 21 -2.12 -3.02 3.92
CA TRP A 21 -2.68 -3.93 4.89
C TRP A 21 -3.53 -3.16 5.88
N SER A 22 -4.68 -3.72 6.22
CA SER A 22 -5.71 -3.05 6.99
C SER A 22 -6.57 -4.08 7.71
N GLU A 23 -7.11 -3.70 8.86
CA GLU A 23 -8.10 -4.50 9.59
C GLU A 23 -9.44 -4.58 8.84
N ARG A 24 -9.72 -3.62 7.94
CA ARG A 24 -10.98 -3.50 7.18
C ARG A 24 -10.71 -3.32 5.70
N VAL A 25 -10.32 -4.40 5.03
CA VAL A 25 -9.96 -4.39 3.60
C VAL A 25 -11.17 -4.18 2.68
N GLU A 26 -12.38 -4.48 3.16
CA GLU A 26 -13.64 -4.32 2.42
C GLU A 26 -13.90 -2.85 2.01
N ALA A 27 -13.36 -1.90 2.77
CA ALA A 27 -13.45 -0.47 2.51
C ALA A 27 -12.36 0.07 1.56
N LEU A 28 -11.44 -0.77 1.08
CA LEU A 28 -10.41 -0.41 0.08
C LEU A 28 -10.92 -0.53 -1.36
N ASP A 29 -12.06 0.08 -1.65
CA ASP A 29 -12.43 0.36 -3.04
C ASP A 29 -11.53 1.48 -3.62
N PHE A 30 -11.74 1.86 -4.89
CA PHE A 30 -10.94 2.93 -5.51
C PHE A 30 -11.04 4.26 -4.73
N GLY A 31 -12.21 4.57 -4.17
CA GLY A 31 -12.45 5.78 -3.38
C GLY A 31 -11.73 5.73 -2.03
N GLY A 32 -11.85 4.62 -1.31
CA GLY A 32 -11.15 4.36 -0.05
C GLY A 32 -9.63 4.37 -0.22
N MET A 33 -9.12 3.76 -1.28
CA MET A 33 -7.69 3.80 -1.63
C MET A 33 -7.22 5.23 -1.91
N LYS A 34 -7.99 6.01 -2.67
CA LYS A 34 -7.70 7.42 -2.95
C LYS A 34 -7.70 8.25 -1.65
N ASP A 35 -8.71 8.09 -0.82
CA ASP A 35 -8.85 8.80 0.46
C ASP A 35 -7.67 8.47 1.40
N LEU A 36 -7.33 7.18 1.52
CA LEU A 36 -6.19 6.70 2.31
C LEU A 36 -4.89 7.36 1.88
N VAL A 37 -4.57 7.31 0.59
CA VAL A 37 -3.33 7.90 0.05
C VAL A 37 -3.30 9.41 0.30
N VAL A 38 -4.40 10.12 0.03
CA VAL A 38 -4.47 11.57 0.26
C VAL A 38 -4.27 11.90 1.73
N ARG A 39 -4.90 11.16 2.65
CA ARG A 39 -4.75 11.35 4.10
C ARG A 39 -3.33 11.06 4.56
N ALA A 40 -2.72 9.96 4.10
CA ALA A 40 -1.34 9.62 4.42
C ALA A 40 -0.37 10.74 4.01
N LEU A 41 -0.50 11.23 2.78
CA LEU A 41 0.34 12.31 2.25
C LEU A 41 0.12 13.63 3.01
N LEU A 42 -1.13 14.03 3.23
CA LEU A 42 -1.43 15.28 3.95
C LEU A 42 -1.00 15.21 5.42
N SER A 43 -1.10 14.05 6.07
CA SER A 43 -0.72 13.88 7.46
C SER A 43 0.78 14.01 7.69
N VAL A 44 1.61 13.59 6.73
CA VAL A 44 3.08 13.58 6.88
C VAL A 44 3.73 14.80 6.24
N LEU A 45 3.25 15.22 5.05
CA LEU A 45 3.88 16.27 4.24
C LEU A 45 3.16 17.62 4.32
N GLY A 46 1.94 17.65 4.87
CA GLY A 46 1.06 18.81 4.83
C GLY A 46 0.58 19.18 3.42
N PRO A 47 -0.24 20.23 3.28
CA PRO A 47 -0.77 20.67 1.99
C PRO A 47 0.32 21.08 0.99
N THR A 48 1.35 21.80 1.45
CA THR A 48 2.45 22.27 0.58
C THR A 48 3.29 21.12 0.06
N GLY A 49 3.70 20.19 0.93
CA GLY A 49 4.48 19.03 0.52
C GLY A 49 3.67 18.12 -0.40
N THR A 50 2.39 17.91 -0.11
CA THR A 50 1.47 17.17 -0.99
C THR A 50 1.33 17.85 -2.35
N GLY A 51 1.19 19.18 -2.40
CA GLY A 51 1.17 19.92 -3.67
C GLY A 51 2.48 19.80 -4.45
N ARG A 52 3.63 19.81 -3.75
CA ARG A 52 4.96 19.69 -4.35
C ARG A 52 5.17 18.35 -5.03
N ILE A 53 4.82 17.23 -4.39
CA ILE A 53 4.98 15.89 -4.97
C ILE A 53 3.99 15.62 -6.13
N GLY A 54 2.86 16.34 -6.16
CA GLY A 54 1.84 16.25 -7.21
C GLY A 54 1.21 14.86 -7.35
N PRO A 55 0.66 14.28 -6.27
CA PRO A 55 0.23 12.89 -6.23
C PRO A 55 -1.00 12.66 -7.09
N TRP A 56 -1.07 11.51 -7.73
CA TRP A 56 -2.26 11.07 -8.45
C TRP A 56 -2.38 9.55 -8.41
N LEU A 57 -3.44 9.02 -7.79
CA LEU A 57 -3.72 7.58 -7.84
C LEU A 57 -4.12 7.20 -9.26
N VAL A 58 -3.29 6.41 -9.94
CA VAL A 58 -3.46 6.02 -11.34
C VAL A 58 -4.36 4.80 -11.45
N ARG A 59 -4.11 3.79 -10.63
CA ARG A 59 -4.83 2.51 -10.58
C ARG A 59 -4.90 2.02 -9.14
N SER A 60 -5.95 1.29 -8.82
CA SER A 60 -6.05 0.45 -7.63
C SER A 60 -6.46 -0.96 -8.05
N TYR A 61 -5.93 -1.96 -7.34
CA TYR A 61 -6.18 -3.37 -7.56
C TYR A 61 -6.80 -3.93 -6.30
N ARG A 62 -8.14 -4.03 -6.30
CA ARG A 62 -8.92 -4.40 -5.11
C ARG A 62 -8.50 -5.77 -4.58
N ASP A 63 -8.33 -6.75 -5.45
CA ASP A 63 -8.00 -8.13 -5.08
C ASP A 63 -6.60 -8.26 -4.44
N LEU A 64 -5.73 -7.28 -4.67
CA LEU A 64 -4.36 -7.24 -4.14
C LEU A 64 -4.19 -6.21 -3.01
N ASN A 65 -5.24 -5.47 -2.66
CA ASN A 65 -5.18 -4.27 -1.80
C ASN A 65 -4.03 -3.33 -2.18
N ALA A 66 -3.78 -3.17 -3.49
CA ALA A 66 -2.60 -2.49 -4.00
C ALA A 66 -2.97 -1.30 -4.89
N GLY A 67 -2.01 -0.39 -5.10
CA GLY A 67 -2.21 0.79 -5.94
C GLY A 67 -0.94 1.26 -6.64
N ILE A 68 -1.15 2.10 -7.65
CA ILE A 68 -0.07 2.81 -8.34
C ILE A 68 -0.30 4.31 -8.17
N LEU A 69 0.61 4.96 -7.46
CA LEU A 69 0.63 6.40 -7.22
C LEU A 69 1.61 7.08 -8.18
N ARG A 70 1.14 8.04 -8.97
CA ARG A 70 2.01 8.91 -9.77
C ARG A 70 2.48 10.09 -8.92
N VAL A 71 3.78 10.36 -8.95
CA VAL A 71 4.44 11.50 -8.29
C VAL A 71 5.44 12.16 -9.23
N ARG A 72 5.86 13.38 -8.92
CA ARG A 72 6.95 14.04 -9.66
C ARG A 72 8.27 13.30 -9.46
N ARG A 73 9.09 13.26 -10.51
CA ARG A 73 10.46 12.72 -10.45
C ARG A 73 11.30 13.56 -9.46
N GLY A 74 12.06 12.89 -8.62
CA GLY A 74 12.82 13.48 -7.51
C GLY A 74 12.04 13.58 -6.20
N GLN A 75 10.81 13.08 -6.14
CA GLN A 75 9.93 13.13 -4.96
C GLN A 75 9.44 11.73 -4.54
N GLU A 76 10.02 10.68 -5.10
CA GLU A 76 9.70 9.28 -4.82
C GLU A 76 9.90 8.95 -3.33
N GLU A 77 11.00 9.41 -2.74
CA GLU A 77 11.35 9.12 -1.34
C GLU A 77 10.43 9.83 -0.34
N GLU A 78 10.02 11.07 -0.61
CA GLU A 78 9.04 11.77 0.23
C GLU A 78 7.69 11.04 0.22
N ALA A 79 7.25 10.58 -0.96
CA ALA A 79 6.04 9.78 -1.09
C ALA A 79 6.18 8.44 -0.36
N ARG A 80 7.33 7.77 -0.48
CA ARG A 80 7.63 6.50 0.22
C ARG A 80 7.55 6.67 1.74
N ALA A 81 8.20 7.69 2.28
CA ALA A 81 8.20 7.99 3.70
C ALA A 81 6.78 8.30 4.20
N ALA A 82 6.04 9.15 3.48
CA ALA A 82 4.68 9.53 3.86
C ALA A 82 3.71 8.35 3.90
N LEU A 83 3.78 7.45 2.90
CA LEU A 83 2.98 6.22 2.90
C LEU A 83 3.37 5.29 4.06
N SER A 84 4.66 5.05 4.27
CA SER A 84 5.16 4.08 5.26
C SER A 84 4.95 4.52 6.71
N LEU A 85 4.89 5.84 6.96
CA LEU A 85 4.70 6.42 8.30
C LEU A 85 3.22 6.51 8.70
N TYR A 86 2.28 6.35 7.78
CA TYR A 86 0.87 6.44 8.08
C TYR A 86 0.34 5.12 8.68
N ARG A 87 -0.13 5.17 9.94
CA ARG A 87 -0.45 3.96 10.73
C ARG A 87 -1.91 3.78 11.10
N ARG A 88 -2.74 4.82 11.03
CA ARG A 88 -4.14 4.76 11.45
C ARG A 88 -5.03 5.59 10.54
N ASP A 89 -6.07 4.95 9.99
CA ASP A 89 -7.12 5.62 9.22
C ASP A 89 -8.48 5.46 9.90
N PRO A 90 -9.30 6.52 9.97
CA PRO A 90 -10.64 6.46 10.57
C PRO A 90 -11.60 5.39 10.03
N LYS A 91 -11.50 5.03 8.73
CA LYS A 91 -12.37 4.04 8.10
C LYS A 91 -11.78 2.64 8.19
N LEU A 92 -10.46 2.53 8.03
CA LEU A 92 -9.73 1.27 7.90
C LEU A 92 -9.18 0.70 9.21
N GLY A 93 -9.05 1.53 10.26
CA GLY A 93 -8.43 1.12 11.52
C GLY A 93 -6.91 1.23 11.47
N ARG A 94 -6.20 0.22 11.97
CA ARG A 94 -4.74 0.12 11.80
C ARG A 94 -4.41 -0.15 10.34
N VAL A 95 -3.46 0.60 9.81
CA VAL A 95 -2.98 0.45 8.43
C VAL A 95 -1.47 0.34 8.38
N PHE A 96 -0.99 -0.44 7.44
CA PHE A 96 0.41 -0.45 7.02
C PHE A 96 0.42 -0.29 5.50
N ILE A 97 1.31 0.56 4.98
CA ILE A 97 1.45 0.75 3.54
C ILE A 97 2.90 0.47 3.19
N GLU A 98 3.13 -0.60 2.41
CA GLU A 98 4.45 -0.94 1.89
C GLU A 98 4.56 -0.44 0.47
N VAL A 99 5.71 0.17 0.19
CA VAL A 99 6.10 0.52 -1.16
C VAL A 99 6.91 -0.63 -1.76
N LEU A 100 6.32 -1.32 -2.74
CA LEU A 100 6.92 -2.45 -3.44
C LEU A 100 8.05 -2.02 -4.41
N GLY A 101 7.94 -0.80 -4.94
CA GLY A 101 8.94 -0.23 -5.84
C GLY A 101 8.46 0.96 -6.66
N THR A 102 9.38 1.55 -7.42
CA THR A 102 9.11 2.72 -8.27
C THR A 102 9.53 2.46 -9.71
N SER A 103 8.83 3.09 -10.67
CA SER A 103 9.15 2.97 -12.09
C SER A 103 8.92 4.29 -12.85
N GLY A 104 9.56 4.41 -14.02
CA GLY A 104 9.31 5.51 -14.95
C GLY A 104 8.07 5.33 -15.82
N THR A 105 7.48 4.14 -15.85
CA THR A 105 6.28 3.85 -16.66
C THR A 105 5.26 3.05 -15.85
N ILE A 106 3.98 3.14 -16.23
CA ILE A 106 2.90 2.35 -15.60
C ILE A 106 3.17 0.85 -15.76
N LYS A 107 3.54 0.41 -16.98
CA LYS A 107 3.88 -1.00 -17.26
C LYS A 107 5.04 -1.51 -16.40
N GLY A 108 6.04 -0.66 -16.14
CA GLY A 108 7.14 -1.00 -15.25
C GLY A 108 6.75 -1.03 -13.78
N ALA A 109 5.79 -0.20 -13.36
CA ALA A 109 5.23 -0.22 -12.02
C ALA A 109 4.39 -1.50 -11.76
N GLU A 110 3.61 -1.93 -12.75
CA GLU A 110 2.81 -3.17 -12.67
C GLU A 110 3.65 -4.43 -12.44
N ARG A 111 4.93 -4.44 -12.85
CA ARG A 111 5.84 -5.56 -12.55
C ARG A 111 6.09 -5.75 -11.05
N TYR A 112 5.87 -4.75 -10.22
CA TYR A 112 5.98 -4.92 -8.77
C TYR A 112 4.75 -5.62 -8.18
N LEU A 113 3.60 -5.59 -8.86
CA LEU A 113 2.39 -6.30 -8.40
C LEU A 113 2.57 -7.81 -8.48
N SER A 114 3.36 -8.31 -9.43
CA SER A 114 3.68 -9.75 -9.48
C SER A 114 4.64 -10.19 -8.38
N ARG A 115 5.19 -9.26 -7.58
CA ARG A 115 5.94 -9.59 -6.36
C ARG A 115 5.04 -9.74 -5.14
N ILE A 116 3.75 -9.39 -5.25
CA ILE A 116 2.80 -9.63 -4.17
C ILE A 116 2.59 -11.15 -4.13
N PRO A 117 2.99 -11.82 -3.04
CA PRO A 117 2.89 -13.25 -2.92
C PRO A 117 1.44 -13.70 -3.09
N LYS A 118 1.26 -14.85 -3.73
CA LYS A 118 -0.03 -15.53 -3.68
C LYS A 118 -0.25 -16.01 -2.24
N TRP A 119 -1.51 -16.02 -1.83
CA TRP A 119 -1.88 -16.40 -0.49
C TRP A 119 -2.65 -17.71 -0.48
N ASP A 120 -2.31 -18.56 0.48
CA ASP A 120 -3.15 -19.67 0.92
C ASP A 120 -3.86 -19.27 2.22
N ARG A 121 -5.08 -19.75 2.41
CA ARG A 121 -5.85 -19.54 3.65
C ARG A 121 -5.95 -20.84 4.41
N GLU A 122 -5.49 -20.83 5.65
CA GLU A 122 -5.69 -21.91 6.59
C GLU A 122 -6.58 -21.43 7.73
N ARG A 123 -7.69 -22.12 8.00
CA ARG A 123 -8.57 -21.77 9.10
C ARG A 123 -8.34 -22.70 10.29
N VAL A 124 -7.98 -22.12 11.43
CA VAL A 124 -7.83 -22.82 12.71
C VAL A 124 -8.79 -22.20 13.72
N GLY A 125 -9.91 -22.87 13.96
CA GLY A 125 -10.97 -22.36 14.83
C GLY A 125 -11.65 -21.11 14.26
N ASN A 126 -11.63 -20.02 15.04
CA ASN A 126 -12.15 -18.70 14.65
C ASN A 126 -11.10 -17.82 13.94
N ARG A 127 -9.86 -18.29 13.83
CA ARG A 127 -8.75 -17.60 13.14
C ARG A 127 -8.55 -18.15 11.74
N GLU A 128 -8.32 -17.27 10.79
CA GLU A 128 -7.90 -17.57 9.44
C GLU A 128 -6.50 -16.99 9.23
N PHE A 129 -5.55 -17.85 8.93
CA PHE A 129 -4.17 -17.52 8.65
C PHE A 129 -4.02 -17.38 7.14
N VAL A 130 -3.70 -16.18 6.69
CA VAL A 130 -3.38 -15.90 5.29
C VAL A 130 -1.88 -16.02 5.17
N LEU A 131 -1.45 -17.17 4.68
CA LEU A 131 -0.05 -17.52 4.46
C LEU A 131 0.38 -17.00 3.11
N TYR A 132 1.42 -16.19 3.09
CA TYR A 132 2.01 -15.68 1.86
C TYR A 132 3.25 -16.52 1.49
N GLU A 133 3.52 -16.69 0.19
CA GLU A 133 4.72 -17.42 -0.30
C GLU A 133 6.06 -16.87 0.24
N ASN A 134 6.12 -15.60 0.64
CA ASN A 134 7.31 -14.99 1.25
C ASN A 134 7.46 -15.30 2.76
N GLY A 135 6.53 -16.08 3.34
CA GLY A 135 6.49 -16.41 4.76
C GLY A 135 5.75 -15.39 5.63
N GLU A 136 5.17 -14.33 5.07
CA GLU A 136 4.29 -13.47 5.86
C GLU A 136 3.00 -14.23 6.22
N VAL A 137 2.43 -13.90 7.37
CA VAL A 137 1.19 -14.48 7.88
C VAL A 137 0.31 -13.37 8.42
N ASP A 138 -0.87 -13.19 7.81
CA ASP A 138 -1.92 -12.38 8.42
C ASP A 138 -2.83 -13.29 9.23
N VAL A 139 -3.07 -12.94 10.49
CA VAL A 139 -4.09 -13.62 11.31
C VAL A 139 -5.36 -12.83 11.22
N VAL A 140 -6.42 -13.45 10.71
CA VAL A 140 -7.74 -12.87 10.48
C VAL A 140 -8.72 -13.47 11.47
N GLU A 141 -9.42 -12.65 12.24
CA GLU A 141 -10.53 -13.07 13.10
C GLU A 141 -11.78 -12.30 12.67
N ASP A 142 -12.90 -13.00 12.43
CA ASP A 142 -14.17 -12.42 12.02
C ASP A 142 -14.06 -11.43 10.83
N GLY A 143 -13.20 -11.78 9.86
CA GLY A 143 -12.95 -10.98 8.65
C GLY A 143 -12.00 -9.79 8.85
N ARG A 144 -11.39 -9.64 10.02
CA ARG A 144 -10.46 -8.54 10.35
C ARG A 144 -9.06 -9.07 10.59
N ILE A 145 -8.05 -8.43 10.01
CA ILE A 145 -6.67 -8.78 10.33
C ILE A 145 -6.35 -8.30 11.76
N VAL A 146 -6.07 -9.24 12.67
CA VAL A 146 -5.74 -8.97 14.08
C VAL A 146 -4.24 -8.93 14.35
N ALA A 147 -3.45 -9.66 13.55
CA ALA A 147 -1.99 -9.69 13.65
C ALA A 147 -1.33 -9.90 12.28
N PHE A 148 -0.09 -9.45 12.18
CA PHE A 148 0.81 -9.64 11.03
C PHE A 148 2.11 -10.21 11.58
N ALA A 149 2.56 -11.33 11.04
CA ALA A 149 3.88 -11.88 11.33
C ALA A 149 4.66 -12.02 10.02
N SER A 150 5.93 -11.65 10.04
CA SER A 150 6.92 -12.16 9.09
C SER A 150 7.69 -13.27 9.80
N PHE A 151 8.24 -14.25 9.08
CA PHE A 151 8.99 -15.39 9.66
C PHE A 151 10.15 -14.99 10.59
N GLU A 152 10.52 -13.71 10.68
CA GLU A 152 11.45 -13.17 11.67
C GLU A 152 10.86 -12.96 13.08
N CYS A 153 9.60 -13.31 13.32
CA CYS A 153 9.05 -13.35 14.68
C CYS A 153 9.07 -14.79 15.21
N PRO A 154 9.88 -15.12 16.24
CA PRO A 154 9.81 -16.43 16.87
C PRO A 154 8.39 -16.60 17.42
N LEU A 155 7.69 -17.63 16.94
CA LEU A 155 6.46 -18.08 17.60
C LEU A 155 6.77 -18.26 19.09
N PRO A 156 5.91 -17.79 20.01
CA PRO A 156 6.10 -18.09 21.41
C PRO A 156 6.13 -19.62 21.56
N GLU A 157 7.27 -20.14 21.98
CA GLU A 157 7.42 -21.55 22.34
C GLU A 157 6.36 -21.88 23.40
N GLU A 158 5.54 -22.88 23.08
CA GLU A 158 4.96 -23.83 24.01
C GLU A 158 4.59 -23.33 25.42
N ASN A 159 3.29 -23.09 25.63
CA ASN A 159 2.65 -23.76 26.77
C ASN A 159 2.29 -25.19 26.35
N ARG A 160 3.31 -26.05 26.23
CA ARG A 160 3.16 -27.49 26.49
C ARG A 160 3.43 -27.67 27.98
N GLY A 161 2.38 -27.44 28.76
CA GLY A 161 2.25 -27.86 30.15
C GLY A 161 0.94 -28.64 30.27
#